data_AF-A0A850SHP1-F1
#
_entry.id   AF-A0A850SHP1-F1
#
_cell.length_a   1.000
_cell.length_b   1.000
_cell.length_c   1.000
_cell.angle_alpha   90.00
_cell.angle_beta   90.00
_cell.angle_gamma   90.00
#
_symmetry.space_group_name_H-M   'P 1'
#
loop_
_entity.id
_entity.type
_entity.pdbx_description
1 polymer ?
#
loop_
_entity_poly.entity_id
_entity_poly.type
_entity_poly.pdbx_seq_one_letter_code
_entity_poly.pdbx_strand_id
1 'polypeptide(L)'
;AHERAVAEMAAAREAAARELERLEAARASAEADVEEAVARHDEATAATRARLEKSDAYAREANALEDLTAMAARAEQKLAVAEEDRAKKGAAYESDPLFKYLFDRKFGTRDYRAFPLFALLDNWVASLIKYRDHRLNYERLLEIPVRFADHVAQLNAQAEAARGAIEGMEREALERDGVGKLRDAVGAARARVETLDGRIAEAEATHKDLAERHAAAAAGEAGPIDEARKLLADALSRIAVPDLKVVAAETASLEDDRLIDALVVARRERMEFEETRKRAIGSLQGLGRRLTELEDMRRRFKSARYDSPYSEFSGKDALAIMLAEFLRGALDKNDLWKRIERGHRTRRRDWDNDFGGDEWRDMFGLPDNWGGRMGGSWGDEWSERARRGGPVIPRTPGELRLPRPPRPPRMPRLPSGGGRRGGGFRTGGGF
;
A
#
# COMPACT_ATOMS: atom_id res chain seq x y z
N ALA A 1 -54.41 -7.07 9.06
CA ALA A 1 -53.35 -6.62 10.01
C ALA A 1 -51.96 -6.95 9.47
N HIS A 2 -51.66 -8.22 9.17
CA HIS A 2 -50.37 -8.63 8.61
C HIS A 2 -50.01 -7.95 7.28
N GLU A 3 -50.94 -7.89 6.32
CA GLU A 3 -50.71 -7.21 5.03
C GLU A 3 -50.33 -5.73 5.20
N ARG A 4 -50.92 -5.04 6.18
CA ARG A 4 -50.57 -3.64 6.50
C ARG A 4 -49.15 -3.54 7.06
N ALA A 5 -48.78 -4.43 7.99
CA ALA A 5 -47.42 -4.47 8.55
C ALA A 5 -46.36 -4.78 7.48
N VAL A 6 -46.64 -5.71 6.56
CA VAL A 6 -45.74 -6.00 5.43
C VAL A 6 -45.62 -4.80 4.50
N ALA A 7 -46.72 -4.11 4.19
CA ALA A 7 -46.71 -2.91 3.37
C ALA A 7 -45.92 -1.75 4.01
N GLU A 8 -46.04 -1.55 5.32
CA GLU A 8 -45.25 -0.55 6.06
C GLU A 8 -43.75 -0.87 6.03
N MET A 9 -43.38 -2.14 6.21
CA MET A 9 -41.98 -2.59 6.10
C MET A 9 -41.44 -2.43 4.67
N ALA A 10 -42.27 -2.69 3.65
CA ALA A 10 -41.90 -2.48 2.25
C ALA A 10 -41.64 -0.99 1.97
N ALA A 11 -42.52 -0.09 2.45
CA ALA A 11 -42.36 1.35 2.31
C ALA A 11 -41.09 1.87 3.03
N ALA A 12 -40.79 1.36 4.22
CA ALA A 12 -39.56 1.70 4.96
C ALA A 12 -38.30 1.25 4.20
N ARG A 13 -38.31 0.03 3.64
CA ARG A 13 -37.22 -0.49 2.81
C ARG A 13 -37.00 0.37 1.56
N GLU A 14 -38.07 0.73 0.86
CA GLU A 14 -37.98 1.61 -0.31
C GLU A 14 -37.46 3.00 0.03
N ALA A 15 -37.85 3.55 1.18
CA ALA A 15 -37.32 4.83 1.65
C ALA A 15 -35.81 4.74 1.93
N ALA A 16 -35.35 3.65 2.54
CA ALA A 16 -33.92 3.40 2.76
C ALA A 16 -33.15 3.22 1.44
N ALA A 17 -33.74 2.53 0.45
CA ALA A 17 -33.14 2.40 -0.88
C ALA A 17 -33.00 3.75 -1.59
N ARG A 18 -34.03 4.62 -1.53
CA ARG A 18 -33.96 5.98 -2.09
C ARG A 18 -32.90 6.85 -1.41
N GLU A 19 -32.72 6.72 -0.10
CA GLU A 19 -31.66 7.43 0.62
C GLU A 19 -30.26 6.94 0.21
N LEU A 20 -30.09 5.64 -0.02
CA LEU A 20 -28.86 5.08 -0.56
C LEU A 20 -28.53 5.64 -1.93
N GLU A 21 -29.48 5.64 -2.86
CA GLU A 21 -29.29 6.22 -4.20
C GLU A 21 -28.90 7.71 -4.11
N ARG A 22 -29.54 8.47 -3.21
CA ARG A 22 -29.22 9.88 -2.98
C ARG A 22 -27.79 10.07 -2.46
N LEU A 23 -27.34 9.23 -1.53
CA LEU A 23 -25.99 9.26 -0.97
C LEU A 23 -24.94 8.83 -2.02
N GLU A 24 -25.22 7.81 -2.82
CA GLU A 24 -24.35 7.37 -3.92
C GLU A 24 -24.20 8.47 -4.99
N ALA A 25 -25.29 9.16 -5.35
CA ALA A 25 -25.23 10.30 -6.25
C ALA A 25 -24.43 11.47 -5.68
N ALA A 26 -24.62 11.79 -4.39
CA ALA A 26 -23.83 12.81 -3.71
C ALA A 26 -22.34 12.46 -3.64
N ARG A 27 -22.02 11.19 -3.45
CA ARG A 27 -20.64 10.69 -3.48
C ARG A 27 -20.01 10.84 -4.85
N ALA A 28 -20.71 10.45 -5.92
CA ALA A 28 -20.21 10.61 -7.28
C ALA A 28 -19.92 12.08 -7.62
N SER A 29 -20.78 13.00 -7.17
CA SER A 29 -20.52 14.45 -7.30
C SER A 29 -19.28 14.88 -6.50
N ALA A 30 -19.13 14.39 -5.26
CA ALA A 30 -17.96 14.72 -4.45
C ALA A 30 -16.65 14.15 -5.02
N GLU A 31 -16.70 13.00 -5.70
CA GLU A 31 -15.55 12.45 -6.42
C GLU A 31 -15.16 13.32 -7.62
N ALA A 32 -16.13 13.85 -8.37
CA ALA A 32 -15.88 14.83 -9.43
C ALA A 32 -15.24 16.11 -8.87
N ASP A 33 -15.69 16.59 -7.71
CA ASP A 33 -15.09 17.75 -7.02
C ASP A 33 -13.62 17.46 -6.62
N VAL A 34 -13.31 16.23 -6.19
CA VAL A 34 -11.93 15.81 -5.89
C VAL A 34 -11.08 15.82 -7.15
N GLU A 35 -11.58 15.26 -8.26
CA GLU A 35 -10.88 15.27 -9.55
C GLU A 35 -10.57 16.68 -10.01
N GLU A 36 -11.56 17.60 -9.95
CA GLU A 36 -11.40 18.99 -10.33
C GLU A 36 -10.40 19.72 -9.42
N ALA A 37 -10.49 19.53 -8.10
CA ALA A 37 -9.55 20.12 -7.16
C ALA A 37 -8.11 19.63 -7.40
N VAL A 38 -7.94 18.33 -7.69
CA VAL A 38 -6.65 17.76 -8.04
C VAL A 38 -6.13 18.33 -9.36
N ALA A 39 -6.97 18.41 -10.39
CA ALA A 39 -6.56 18.94 -11.69
C ALA A 39 -6.06 20.38 -11.56
N ARG A 40 -6.77 21.22 -10.78
CA ARG A 40 -6.35 22.60 -10.48
C ARG A 40 -5.03 22.66 -9.70
N HIS A 41 -4.86 21.80 -8.70
CA HIS A 41 -3.62 21.70 -7.96
C HIS A 41 -2.44 21.30 -8.88
N ASP A 42 -2.65 20.31 -9.74
CA ASP A 42 -1.62 19.79 -10.64
C ASP A 42 -1.24 20.81 -11.71
N GLU A 43 -2.23 21.52 -12.28
CA GLU A 43 -2.01 22.62 -13.23
C GLU A 43 -1.22 23.77 -12.59
N ALA A 44 -1.60 24.18 -11.38
CA ALA A 44 -0.90 25.23 -10.65
C ALA A 44 0.54 24.82 -10.32
N THR A 45 0.75 23.60 -9.84
CA THR A 45 2.08 23.05 -9.53
C THR A 45 2.96 22.99 -10.78
N ALA A 46 2.41 22.53 -11.91
CA ALA A 46 3.12 22.48 -13.18
C ALA A 46 3.49 23.89 -13.69
N ALA A 47 2.60 24.87 -13.52
CA ALA A 47 2.87 26.27 -13.85
C ALA A 47 3.98 26.88 -12.96
N THR A 48 3.94 26.64 -11.64
CA THR A 48 4.99 27.05 -10.70
C THR A 48 6.34 26.47 -11.09
N ARG A 49 6.37 25.16 -11.39
CA ARG A 49 7.58 24.47 -11.84
C ARG A 49 8.11 25.06 -13.13
N ALA A 50 7.28 25.21 -14.16
CA ALA A 50 7.69 25.76 -15.44
C ALA A 50 8.21 27.21 -15.34
N ARG A 51 7.76 27.97 -14.34
CA ARG A 51 8.30 29.29 -14.02
C ARG A 51 9.65 29.21 -13.29
N LEU A 52 9.78 28.33 -12.31
CA LEU A 52 11.03 28.13 -11.57
C LEU A 52 12.15 27.61 -12.48
N GLU A 53 11.85 26.70 -13.40
CA GLU A 53 12.82 26.20 -14.39
C GLU A 53 13.37 27.29 -15.32
N LYS A 54 12.66 28.42 -15.47
CA LYS A 54 13.12 29.60 -16.23
C LYS A 54 13.91 30.60 -15.38
N SER A 55 14.02 30.39 -14.06
CA SER A 55 14.76 31.28 -13.17
C SER A 55 16.25 30.98 -13.20
N ASP A 56 17.07 32.01 -13.43
CA ASP A 56 18.53 31.90 -13.39
C ASP A 56 19.03 31.46 -12.01
N ALA A 57 18.35 31.87 -10.93
CA ALA A 57 18.72 31.48 -9.56
C ALA A 57 18.56 29.97 -9.35
N TYR A 58 17.44 29.42 -9.83
CA TYR A 58 17.15 27.99 -9.75
C TYR A 58 18.11 27.17 -10.61
N ALA A 59 18.42 27.63 -11.83
CA ALA A 59 19.39 26.97 -12.70
C ALA A 59 20.81 26.94 -12.10
N ARG A 60 21.23 28.00 -11.40
CA ARG A 60 22.53 28.06 -10.71
C ARG A 60 22.63 27.02 -9.60
N GLU A 61 21.62 26.93 -8.73
CA GLU A 61 21.62 25.95 -7.64
C GLU A 61 21.50 24.51 -8.17
N ALA A 62 20.69 24.27 -9.20
CA ALA A 62 20.58 22.96 -9.85
C ALA A 62 21.93 22.50 -10.44
N ASN A 63 22.64 23.39 -11.14
CA ASN A 63 23.97 23.09 -11.68
C ASN A 63 24.99 22.86 -10.55
N ALA A 64 24.94 23.66 -9.48
CA ALA A 64 25.83 23.50 -8.33
C ALA A 64 25.61 22.13 -7.63
N LEU A 65 24.37 21.69 -7.49
CA LEU A 65 24.04 20.36 -6.97
C LEU A 65 24.55 19.24 -7.89
N GLU A 66 24.39 19.38 -9.21
CA GLU A 66 24.93 18.41 -10.19
C GLU A 66 26.46 18.31 -10.09
N ASP A 67 27.15 19.45 -10.01
CA ASP A 67 28.60 19.50 -9.86
C ASP A 67 29.06 18.88 -8.54
N LEU A 68 28.41 19.21 -7.42
CA LEU A 68 28.74 18.64 -6.10
C LEU A 68 28.51 17.13 -6.05
N THR A 69 27.40 16.65 -6.59
CA THR A 69 27.11 15.20 -6.65
C THR A 69 28.08 14.46 -7.57
N ALA A 70 28.46 15.05 -8.71
CA ALA A 70 29.49 14.51 -9.59
C ALA A 70 30.87 14.49 -8.92
N MET A 71 31.23 15.54 -8.17
CA MET A 71 32.46 15.59 -7.38
C MET A 71 32.47 14.55 -6.27
N ALA A 72 31.36 14.40 -5.54
CA ALA A 72 31.19 13.40 -4.49
C ALA A 72 31.38 11.99 -5.05
N ALA A 73 30.69 11.64 -6.15
CA ALA A 73 30.83 10.33 -6.79
C ALA A 73 32.27 10.04 -7.25
N ARG A 74 32.97 11.04 -7.81
CA ARG A 74 34.39 10.90 -8.18
C ARG A 74 35.29 10.76 -6.95
N ALA A 75 35.00 11.47 -5.86
CA ALA A 75 35.75 11.38 -4.61
C ALA A 75 35.56 10.01 -3.94
N GLU A 76 34.35 9.44 -3.98
CA GLU A 76 34.05 8.09 -3.51
C GLU A 76 34.82 7.03 -4.31
N GLN A 77 34.88 7.17 -5.63
CA GLN A 77 35.72 6.30 -6.47
C GLN A 77 37.21 6.38 -6.09
N LYS A 78 37.73 7.59 -5.84
CA LYS A 78 39.12 7.78 -5.39
C LYS A 78 39.36 7.20 -3.99
N LEU A 79 38.39 7.31 -3.10
CA LEU A 79 38.43 6.69 -1.77
C LEU A 79 38.54 5.17 -1.90
N ALA A 80 37.68 4.54 -2.69
CA ALA A 80 37.72 3.09 -2.92
C ALA A 80 39.09 2.64 -3.49
N VAL A 81 39.63 3.37 -4.47
CA VAL A 81 40.97 3.08 -5.02
C VAL A 81 42.06 3.28 -3.96
N ALA A 82 41.97 4.31 -3.11
CA ALA A 82 42.92 4.54 -2.04
C ALA A 82 42.87 3.46 -0.95
N GLU A 83 41.69 2.96 -0.60
CA GLU A 83 41.51 1.84 0.32
C GLU A 83 42.10 0.55 -0.22
N GLU A 84 41.89 0.26 -1.52
CA GLU A 84 42.53 -0.86 -2.18
C GLU A 84 44.05 -0.73 -2.24
N ASP A 85 44.58 0.46 -2.54
CA ASP A 85 46.02 0.70 -2.59
C ASP A 85 46.65 0.56 -1.20
N ARG A 86 45.96 1.04 -0.17
CA ARG A 86 46.34 0.84 1.24
C ARG A 86 46.32 -0.63 1.61
N ALA A 87 45.31 -1.41 1.21
CA ALA A 87 45.26 -2.84 1.49
C ALA A 87 46.41 -3.61 0.80
N LYS A 88 46.64 -3.34 -0.49
CA LYS A 88 47.67 -4.01 -1.30
C LYS A 88 49.09 -3.63 -0.88
N LYS A 89 49.38 -2.32 -0.79
CA LYS A 89 50.73 -1.84 -0.42
C LYS A 89 50.99 -1.92 1.07
N GLY A 90 49.98 -1.74 1.92
CA GLY A 90 50.09 -1.83 3.37
C GLY A 90 50.48 -3.23 3.83
N ALA A 91 49.97 -4.28 3.17
CA ALA A 91 50.34 -5.66 3.46
C ALA A 91 51.86 -5.91 3.34
N ALA A 92 52.54 -5.27 2.38
CA ALA A 92 53.99 -5.41 2.22
C ALA A 92 54.79 -4.83 3.40
N TYR A 93 54.30 -3.75 4.01
CA TYR A 93 54.91 -3.18 5.23
C TYR A 93 54.52 -3.97 6.49
N GLU A 94 53.30 -4.49 6.55
CA GLU A 94 52.77 -5.22 7.71
C GLU A 94 53.31 -6.64 7.84
N SER A 95 53.73 -7.23 6.73
CA SER A 95 54.38 -8.54 6.67
C SER A 95 55.86 -8.52 7.03
N ASP A 96 56.52 -7.35 7.05
CA ASP A 96 57.91 -7.20 7.50
C ASP A 96 57.99 -7.08 9.04
N PRO A 97 58.52 -8.09 9.75
CA PRO A 97 58.60 -8.06 11.21
C PRO A 97 59.52 -6.97 11.75
N LEU A 98 60.59 -6.61 11.03
CA LEU A 98 61.56 -5.60 11.48
C LEU A 98 60.97 -4.20 11.36
N PHE A 99 60.26 -3.94 10.26
CA PHE A 99 59.52 -2.69 10.08
C PHE A 99 58.45 -2.50 11.16
N LYS A 100 57.62 -3.54 11.38
CA LYS A 100 56.57 -3.49 12.40
C LYS A 100 57.11 -3.34 13.81
N TYR A 101 58.18 -4.05 14.16
CA TYR A 101 58.85 -3.89 15.44
C TYR A 101 59.30 -2.45 15.71
N LEU A 102 59.97 -1.80 14.75
CA LEU A 102 60.39 -0.41 14.91
C LEU A 102 59.21 0.58 14.92
N PHE A 103 58.17 0.30 14.12
CA PHE A 103 56.93 1.08 14.07
C PHE A 103 56.14 1.04 15.37
N ASP A 104 55.93 -0.14 15.94
CA ASP A 104 55.17 -0.33 17.19
C ASP A 104 55.93 0.27 18.39
N ARG A 105 57.27 0.26 18.36
CA ARG A 105 58.10 0.96 19.34
C ARG A 105 58.12 2.48 19.17
N LYS A 106 57.46 3.00 18.13
CA LYS A 106 57.42 4.43 17.77
C LYS A 106 58.81 5.02 17.52
N PHE A 107 59.73 4.22 16.99
CA PHE A 107 61.12 4.62 16.74
C PHE A 107 61.19 5.88 15.84
N GLY A 108 62.00 6.86 16.25
CA GLY A 108 62.14 8.13 15.50
C GLY A 108 61.03 9.15 15.74
N THR A 109 60.10 8.90 16.67
CA THR A 109 59.13 9.90 17.17
C THR A 109 59.52 10.43 18.54
N ARG A 110 58.85 11.49 19.01
CA ARG A 110 59.04 12.04 20.37
C ARG A 110 58.65 11.04 21.47
N ASP A 111 57.82 10.06 21.13
CA ASP A 111 57.32 9.05 22.06
C ASP A 111 58.26 7.85 22.20
N TYR A 112 59.35 7.79 21.42
CA TYR A 112 60.30 6.67 21.48
C TYR A 112 60.99 6.61 22.84
N ARG A 113 60.87 5.46 23.51
CA ARG A 113 61.53 5.18 24.79
C ARG A 113 62.30 3.88 24.69
N ALA A 114 63.62 3.96 24.79
CA ALA A 114 64.50 2.79 24.83
C ALA A 114 65.76 3.08 25.65
N PHE A 115 66.32 2.03 26.24
CA PHE A 115 67.61 2.09 26.90
C PHE A 115 68.74 2.25 25.85
N PRO A 116 69.85 2.95 26.14
CA PRO A 116 70.83 3.38 25.13
C PRO A 116 71.42 2.26 24.26
N LEU A 117 71.63 1.07 24.82
CA LEU A 117 72.10 -0.10 24.07
C LEU A 117 71.09 -0.56 23.00
N PHE A 118 69.80 -0.63 23.36
CA PHE A 118 68.75 -0.99 22.43
C PHE A 118 68.49 0.12 21.41
N ALA A 119 68.70 1.39 21.77
CA ALA A 119 68.62 2.51 20.83
C ALA A 119 69.69 2.44 19.72
N LEU A 120 70.91 1.98 20.05
CA LEU A 120 71.97 1.75 19.06
C LEU A 120 71.62 0.61 18.10
N LEU A 121 71.09 -0.50 18.63
CA LEU A 121 70.64 -1.64 17.83
C LEU A 121 69.44 -1.26 16.93
N ASP A 122 68.44 -0.58 17.49
CA ASP A 122 67.27 -0.10 16.75
C ASP A 122 67.70 0.89 15.64
N ASN A 123 68.72 1.73 15.88
CA ASN A 123 69.27 2.63 14.86
C ASN A 123 70.03 1.89 13.75
N TRP A 124 70.76 0.82 14.08
CA TRP A 124 71.41 -0.03 13.09
C TRP A 124 70.39 -0.77 12.21
N VAL A 125 69.37 -1.37 12.81
CA VAL A 125 68.25 -2.01 12.09
C VAL A 125 67.52 -0.98 11.23
N ALA A 126 67.26 0.23 11.76
CA ALA A 126 66.61 1.30 11.02
C ALA A 126 67.39 1.76 9.79
N SER A 127 68.73 1.82 9.85
CA SER A 127 69.56 2.11 8.69
C SER A 127 69.55 0.99 7.65
N LEU A 128 69.53 -0.28 8.08
CA LEU A 128 69.53 -1.44 7.18
C LEU A 128 68.27 -1.50 6.32
N ILE A 129 67.10 -1.30 6.93
CA ILE A 129 65.81 -1.37 6.22
C ILE A 129 65.35 -0.01 5.67
N LYS A 130 66.19 1.04 5.71
CA LYS A 130 65.82 2.42 5.36
C LYS A 130 64.52 2.89 6.03
N TYR A 131 64.35 2.54 7.30
CA TYR A 131 63.10 2.66 8.06
C TYR A 131 62.46 4.06 8.00
N ARG A 132 63.27 5.12 7.99
CA ARG A 132 62.76 6.51 7.93
C ARG A 132 61.93 6.79 6.69
N ASP A 133 62.36 6.30 5.53
CA ASP A 133 61.66 6.51 4.25
C ASP A 133 60.40 5.64 4.19
N HIS A 134 60.51 4.38 4.62
CA HIS A 134 59.39 3.44 4.67
C HIS A 134 58.31 3.87 5.66
N ARG A 135 58.68 4.42 6.82
CA ARG A 135 57.74 4.95 7.81
C ARG A 135 56.92 6.11 7.22
N LEU A 136 57.57 7.07 6.57
CA LEU A 136 56.90 8.21 5.95
C LEU A 136 55.93 7.77 4.84
N ASN A 137 56.33 6.80 4.03
CA ASN A 137 55.48 6.25 2.98
C ASN A 137 54.28 5.48 3.55
N TYR A 138 54.47 4.70 4.62
CA TYR A 138 53.39 3.98 5.28
C TYR A 138 52.42 4.92 6.01
N GLU A 139 52.92 5.94 6.73
CA GLU A 139 52.09 6.97 7.36
C GLU A 139 51.24 7.71 6.33
N ARG A 140 51.83 8.12 5.20
CA ARG A 140 51.08 8.70 4.07
C ARG A 140 50.00 7.75 3.55
N LEU A 141 50.31 6.46 3.40
CA LEU A 141 49.37 5.45 2.91
C LEU A 141 48.18 5.27 3.86
N LEU A 142 48.37 5.43 5.18
CA LEU A 142 47.30 5.41 6.17
C LEU A 142 46.47 6.71 6.17
N GLU A 143 47.11 7.86 5.99
CA GLU A 143 46.43 9.17 6.01
C GLU A 143 45.58 9.44 4.76
N ILE A 144 45.99 8.95 3.59
CA ILE A 144 45.33 9.24 2.30
C ILE A 144 43.84 8.83 2.30
N PRO A 145 43.45 7.60 2.68
CA PRO A 145 42.05 7.20 2.74
C PRO A 145 41.24 8.06 3.72
N VAL A 146 41.80 8.39 4.89
CA VAL A 146 41.12 9.22 5.89
C VAL A 146 40.79 10.60 5.32
N ARG A 147 41.75 11.25 4.65
CA ARG A 147 41.52 12.55 4.02
C ARG A 147 40.51 12.50 2.88
N PHE A 148 40.49 11.42 2.11
CA PHE A 148 39.47 11.23 1.07
C PHE A 148 38.07 11.00 1.67
N ALA A 149 37.97 10.24 2.76
CA ALA A 149 36.70 10.05 3.48
C ALA A 149 36.17 11.38 4.02
N ASP A 150 37.03 12.20 4.65
CA ASP A 150 36.65 13.54 5.11
C ASP A 150 36.19 14.43 3.95
N HIS A 151 36.88 14.38 2.80
CA HIS A 151 36.50 15.15 1.62
C HIS A 151 35.17 14.69 1.03
N VAL A 152 34.91 13.39 0.95
CA VAL A 152 33.61 12.83 0.55
C VAL A 152 32.50 13.29 1.49
N ALA A 153 32.73 13.24 2.80
CA ALA A 153 31.76 13.69 3.79
C ALA A 153 31.44 15.19 3.64
N GLN A 154 32.45 16.03 3.40
CA GLN A 154 32.25 17.46 3.13
C GLN A 154 31.46 17.71 1.85
N LEU A 155 31.77 17.01 0.76
CA LEU A 155 31.04 17.14 -0.50
C LEU A 155 29.58 16.70 -0.37
N ASN A 156 29.33 15.59 0.33
CA ASN A 156 27.99 15.12 0.61
C ASN A 156 27.20 16.13 1.47
N ALA A 157 27.82 16.70 2.51
CA ALA A 157 27.18 17.74 3.32
C ALA A 157 26.84 19.00 2.50
N GLN A 158 27.72 19.41 1.58
CA GLN A 158 27.47 20.53 0.67
C GLN A 158 26.33 20.20 -0.33
N ALA A 159 26.30 18.98 -0.87
CA ALA A 159 25.24 18.54 -1.78
C ALA A 159 23.87 18.52 -1.08
N GLU A 160 23.80 18.03 0.16
CA GLU A 160 22.55 18.05 0.93
C GLU A 160 22.10 19.49 1.27
N ALA A 161 23.03 20.39 1.59
CA ALA A 161 22.72 21.81 1.79
C ALA A 161 22.19 22.48 0.51
N ALA A 162 22.80 22.20 -0.65
CA ALA A 162 22.33 22.70 -1.94
C ALA A 162 20.94 22.15 -2.30
N ARG A 163 20.68 20.85 -2.02
CA ARG A 163 19.36 20.25 -2.20
C ARG A 163 18.32 20.95 -1.32
N GLY A 164 18.59 21.15 -0.03
CA GLY A 164 17.68 21.86 0.87
C GLY A 164 17.41 23.31 0.44
N ALA A 165 18.38 23.99 -0.18
CA ALA A 165 18.18 25.31 -0.75
C ALA A 165 17.21 25.29 -1.95
N ILE A 166 17.36 24.32 -2.87
CA ILE A 166 16.45 24.11 -4.00
C ILE A 166 15.03 23.84 -3.49
N GLU A 167 14.87 22.88 -2.58
CA GLU A 167 13.57 22.54 -1.98
C GLU A 167 12.93 23.77 -1.29
N GLY A 168 13.73 24.58 -0.60
CA GLY A 168 13.28 25.85 -0.01
C GLY A 168 12.75 26.84 -1.06
N MET A 169 13.44 27.01 -2.20
CA MET A 169 12.97 27.86 -3.29
C MET A 169 11.68 27.34 -3.92
N GLU A 170 11.56 26.02 -4.08
CA GLU A 170 10.36 25.37 -4.60
C GLU A 170 9.16 25.60 -3.68
N ARG A 171 9.31 25.35 -2.38
CA ARG A 171 8.25 25.61 -1.39
C ARG A 171 7.81 27.05 -1.37
N GLU A 172 8.76 27.98 -1.36
CA GLU A 172 8.42 29.40 -1.34
C GLU A 172 7.67 29.82 -2.61
N ALA A 173 8.03 29.25 -3.77
CA ALA A 173 7.30 29.50 -5.02
C ALA A 173 5.88 28.90 -5.01
N LEU A 174 5.72 27.69 -4.47
CA LEU A 174 4.43 27.01 -4.33
C LEU A 174 3.48 27.78 -3.39
N GLU A 175 4.00 28.29 -2.27
CA GLU A 175 3.23 29.12 -1.33
C GLU A 175 2.83 30.46 -1.95
N ARG A 176 3.76 31.13 -2.65
CA ARG A 176 3.44 32.39 -3.36
C ARG A 176 2.35 32.21 -4.42
N ASP A 177 2.32 31.06 -5.09
CA ASP A 177 1.31 30.74 -6.10
C ASP A 177 -0.01 30.23 -5.50
N GLY A 178 -0.08 30.10 -4.16
CA GLY A 178 -1.27 29.64 -3.47
C GLY A 178 -1.57 28.15 -3.66
N VAL A 179 -0.59 27.35 -4.11
CA VAL A 179 -0.74 25.90 -4.29
C VAL A 179 -1.08 25.22 -2.95
N GLY A 180 -0.59 25.76 -1.82
CA GLY A 180 -0.95 25.30 -0.48
C GLY A 180 -2.46 25.33 -0.22
N LYS A 181 -3.17 26.38 -0.68
CA LYS A 181 -4.65 26.46 -0.55
C LYS A 181 -5.36 25.44 -1.43
N LEU A 182 -4.83 25.21 -2.65
CA LEU A 182 -5.36 24.19 -3.56
C LEU A 182 -5.18 22.79 -2.99
N ARG A 183 -4.04 22.52 -2.35
CA ARG A 183 -3.80 21.29 -1.61
C ARG A 183 -4.82 21.11 -0.49
N ASP A 184 -5.04 22.13 0.35
CA ASP A 184 -6.00 22.04 1.44
C ASP A 184 -7.44 21.83 0.91
N ALA A 185 -7.77 22.42 -0.25
CA ALA A 185 -9.03 22.17 -0.93
C ALA A 185 -9.18 20.71 -1.42
N VAL A 186 -8.11 20.10 -1.94
CA VAL A 186 -8.09 18.66 -2.26
C VAL A 186 -8.31 17.81 -1.01
N GLY A 187 -7.64 18.13 0.10
CA GLY A 187 -7.85 17.47 1.39
C GLY A 187 -9.30 17.54 1.87
N ALA A 188 -9.89 18.74 1.83
CA ALA A 188 -11.29 18.95 2.21
C ALA A 188 -12.28 18.22 1.29
N ALA A 189 -12.03 18.19 -0.02
CA ALA A 189 -12.85 17.44 -0.96
C ALA A 189 -12.81 15.92 -0.68
N ARG A 190 -11.63 15.38 -0.37
CA ARG A 190 -11.47 13.95 0.01
C ARG A 190 -12.16 13.61 1.33
N ALA A 191 -12.01 14.46 2.35
CA ALA A 191 -12.69 14.28 3.63
C ALA A 191 -14.23 14.24 3.48
N ARG A 192 -14.78 14.99 2.51
CA ARG A 192 -16.21 14.91 2.15
C ARG A 192 -16.58 13.54 1.56
N VAL A 193 -15.76 12.98 0.68
CA VAL A 193 -15.97 11.62 0.15
C VAL A 193 -15.94 10.59 1.27
N GLU A 194 -14.97 10.66 2.19
CA GLU A 194 -14.89 9.77 3.35
C GLU A 194 -16.11 9.85 4.27
N THR A 195 -16.59 11.07 4.52
CA THR A 195 -17.81 11.28 5.30
C THR A 195 -19.03 10.64 4.61
N LEU A 196 -19.12 10.76 3.28
CA LEU A 196 -20.18 10.15 2.49
C LEU A 196 -20.06 8.62 2.47
N ASP A 197 -18.85 8.07 2.37
CA ASP A 197 -18.60 6.62 2.47
C ASP A 197 -19.11 6.06 3.80
N GLY A 198 -18.85 6.74 4.91
CA GLY A 198 -19.36 6.37 6.23
C GLY A 198 -20.90 6.37 6.28
N ARG A 199 -21.53 7.43 5.78
CA ARG A 199 -23.01 7.53 5.70
C ARG A 199 -23.62 6.45 4.81
N ILE A 200 -22.99 6.12 3.70
CA ILE A 200 -23.43 5.04 2.81
C ILE A 200 -23.36 3.70 3.56
N ALA A 201 -22.29 3.43 4.30
CA ALA A 201 -22.15 2.19 5.05
C ALA A 201 -23.27 2.03 6.12
N GLU A 202 -23.60 3.11 6.83
CA GLU A 202 -24.72 3.14 7.79
C GLU A 202 -26.08 2.94 7.13
N ALA A 203 -26.31 3.62 6.00
CA ALA A 203 -27.55 3.48 5.23
C ALA A 203 -27.70 2.06 4.63
N GLU A 204 -26.60 1.45 4.17
CA GLU A 204 -26.58 0.08 3.64
C GLU A 204 -26.93 -0.92 4.75
N ALA A 205 -26.37 -0.74 5.95
CA ALA A 205 -26.70 -1.57 7.10
C ALA A 205 -28.19 -1.45 7.49
N THR A 206 -28.74 -0.23 7.47
CA THR A 206 -30.15 0.02 7.74
C THR A 206 -31.05 -0.62 6.69
N HIS A 207 -30.72 -0.47 5.40
CA HIS A 207 -31.46 -1.10 4.32
C HIS A 207 -31.45 -2.64 4.42
N LYS A 208 -30.30 -3.21 4.79
CA LYS A 208 -30.16 -4.66 5.00
C LYS A 208 -31.06 -5.17 6.13
N ASP A 209 -31.05 -4.54 7.29
CA ASP A 209 -31.92 -4.90 8.43
C ASP A 209 -33.41 -4.81 8.05
N LEU A 210 -33.82 -3.73 7.36
CA LEU A 210 -35.19 -3.58 6.87
C LEU A 210 -35.57 -4.64 5.83
N ALA A 211 -34.65 -5.01 4.93
CA ALA A 211 -34.87 -6.04 3.94
C ALA A 211 -35.02 -7.43 4.58
N GLU A 212 -34.21 -7.76 5.59
CA GLU A 212 -34.30 -9.00 6.36
C GLU A 212 -35.63 -9.10 7.12
N ARG A 213 -36.04 -8.02 7.80
CA ARG A 213 -37.34 -7.96 8.50
C ARG A 213 -38.52 -8.10 7.54
N HIS A 214 -38.48 -7.39 6.42
CA HIS A 214 -39.52 -7.48 5.39
C HIS A 214 -39.59 -8.90 4.81
N ALA A 215 -38.45 -9.54 4.51
CA ALA A 215 -38.41 -10.91 4.00
C ALA A 215 -38.98 -11.92 5.01
N ALA A 216 -38.62 -11.79 6.29
CA ALA A 216 -39.16 -12.64 7.36
C ALA A 216 -40.68 -12.47 7.51
N ALA A 217 -41.16 -11.22 7.44
CA ALA A 217 -42.59 -10.93 7.49
C ALA A 217 -43.34 -11.48 6.26
N ALA A 218 -42.82 -11.26 5.05
CA ALA A 218 -43.41 -11.76 3.80
C ALA A 218 -43.42 -13.30 3.71
N ALA A 219 -42.43 -13.96 4.31
CA ALA A 219 -42.39 -15.43 4.42
C ALA A 219 -43.36 -16.00 5.49
N GLY A 220 -44.05 -15.12 6.24
CA GLY A 220 -44.92 -15.51 7.35
C GLY A 220 -44.15 -16.07 8.55
N GLU A 221 -42.86 -15.77 8.65
CA GLU A 221 -41.97 -16.21 9.75
C GLU A 221 -41.85 -15.13 10.85
N ALA A 222 -42.33 -13.93 10.56
CA ALA A 222 -42.40 -12.83 11.51
C ALA A 222 -43.74 -12.08 11.38
N GLY A 223 -44.16 -11.44 12.48
CA GLY A 223 -45.36 -10.62 12.55
C GLY A 223 -46.65 -11.42 12.84
N PRO A 224 -47.83 -10.79 12.65
CA PRO A 224 -49.10 -11.33 13.16
C PRO A 224 -49.51 -12.69 12.59
N ILE A 225 -49.06 -13.06 11.38
CA ILE A 225 -49.33 -14.37 10.77
C ILE A 225 -48.55 -15.48 11.48
N ASP A 226 -47.29 -15.26 11.87
CA ASP A 226 -46.53 -16.30 12.58
C ASP A 226 -47.13 -16.56 13.97
N GLU A 227 -47.56 -15.51 14.67
CA GLU A 227 -48.27 -15.61 15.95
C GLU A 227 -49.59 -16.39 15.82
N ALA A 228 -50.41 -16.06 14.81
CA ALA A 228 -51.65 -16.79 14.54
C ALA A 228 -51.38 -18.25 14.17
N ARG A 229 -50.34 -18.52 13.38
CA ARG A 229 -49.94 -19.88 12.98
C ARG A 229 -49.46 -20.69 14.19
N LYS A 230 -48.65 -20.11 15.07
CA LYS A 230 -48.19 -20.76 16.32
C LYS A 230 -49.37 -21.10 17.23
N LEU A 231 -50.32 -20.18 17.38
CA LEU A 231 -51.54 -20.41 18.17
C LEU A 231 -52.38 -21.56 17.59
N LEU A 232 -52.60 -21.57 16.27
CA LEU A 232 -53.31 -22.63 15.57
C LEU A 232 -52.59 -23.98 15.66
N ALA A 233 -51.26 -23.99 15.49
CA ALA A 233 -50.45 -25.19 15.62
C ALA A 233 -50.50 -25.75 17.04
N ASP A 234 -50.43 -24.90 18.06
CA ASP A 234 -50.56 -25.32 19.47
C ASP A 234 -51.95 -25.93 19.73
N ALA A 235 -53.02 -25.28 19.26
CA ALA A 235 -54.38 -25.80 19.39
C ALA A 235 -54.58 -27.15 18.68
N LEU A 236 -54.05 -27.30 17.46
CA LEU A 236 -54.17 -28.52 16.65
C LEU A 236 -53.24 -29.65 17.09
N SER A 237 -52.13 -29.34 17.75
CA SER A 237 -51.18 -30.34 18.28
C SER A 237 -51.77 -31.15 19.45
N ARG A 238 -52.82 -30.64 20.09
CA ARG A 238 -53.46 -31.26 21.25
C ARG A 238 -54.29 -32.49 20.92
N ILE A 239 -54.53 -32.79 19.64
CA ILE A 239 -55.30 -33.98 19.22
C ILE A 239 -54.48 -34.82 18.24
N ALA A 240 -54.14 -36.04 18.65
CA ALA A 240 -53.39 -36.96 17.81
C ALA A 240 -54.32 -37.65 16.79
N VAL A 241 -53.85 -37.84 15.56
CA VAL A 241 -54.61 -38.52 14.48
C VAL A 241 -55.03 -39.96 14.85
N PRO A 242 -54.23 -40.74 15.60
CA PRO A 242 -54.68 -42.04 16.10
C PRO A 242 -55.93 -41.92 17.00
N ASP A 243 -55.98 -40.90 17.86
CA ASP A 243 -57.12 -40.66 18.75
C ASP A 243 -58.36 -40.26 17.95
N LEU A 244 -58.18 -39.47 16.87
CA LEU A 244 -59.28 -39.15 15.94
C LEU A 244 -59.82 -40.39 15.22
N LYS A 245 -58.96 -41.35 14.85
CA LYS A 245 -59.40 -42.62 14.24
C LYS A 245 -60.22 -43.48 15.19
N VAL A 246 -59.86 -43.50 16.47
CA VAL A 246 -60.62 -44.22 17.50
C VAL A 246 -62.00 -43.58 17.68
N VAL A 247 -62.07 -42.26 17.77
CA VAL A 247 -63.33 -41.53 17.95
C VAL A 247 -64.23 -41.60 16.71
N ALA A 248 -63.67 -41.57 15.50
CA ALA A 248 -64.46 -41.74 14.28
C ALA A 248 -65.00 -43.16 14.11
N ALA A 249 -64.25 -44.19 14.54
CA ALA A 249 -64.75 -45.57 14.52
C ALA A 249 -65.98 -45.78 15.44
N GLU A 250 -66.21 -44.90 16.40
CA GLU A 250 -67.39 -44.91 17.28
C GLU A 250 -68.61 -44.19 16.67
N THR A 251 -68.44 -43.46 15.56
CA THR A 251 -69.54 -42.77 14.87
C THR A 251 -70.31 -43.70 13.93
N ALA A 252 -71.61 -43.43 13.77
CA ALA A 252 -72.50 -44.28 12.96
C ALA A 252 -72.35 -44.08 11.44
N SER A 253 -71.59 -43.07 11.00
CA SER A 253 -71.45 -42.68 9.59
C SER A 253 -70.01 -42.90 9.09
N LEU A 254 -69.87 -43.40 7.86
CA LEU A 254 -68.56 -43.53 7.18
C LEU A 254 -68.00 -42.19 6.69
N GLU A 255 -68.72 -41.09 6.88
CA GLU A 255 -68.30 -39.76 6.44
C GLU A 255 -67.11 -39.24 7.26
N ASP A 256 -67.08 -39.54 8.56
CA ASP A 256 -66.00 -39.13 9.46
C ASP A 256 -64.69 -39.90 9.16
N ASP A 257 -64.78 -41.18 8.82
CA ASP A 257 -63.63 -41.96 8.34
C ASP A 257 -63.02 -41.39 7.04
N ARG A 258 -63.88 -40.98 6.09
CA ARG A 258 -63.45 -40.34 4.84
C ARG A 258 -62.78 -38.99 5.09
N LEU A 259 -63.29 -38.20 6.05
CA LEU A 259 -62.67 -36.93 6.45
C LEU A 259 -61.30 -37.14 7.09
N ILE A 260 -61.13 -38.19 7.89
CA ILE A 260 -59.81 -38.53 8.46
C ILE A 260 -58.85 -39.01 7.38
N ASP A 261 -59.28 -39.82 6.42
CA ASP A 261 -58.43 -40.23 5.31
C ASP A 261 -58.02 -39.04 4.44
N ALA A 262 -58.95 -38.10 4.18
CA ALA A 262 -58.63 -36.82 3.53
C ALA A 262 -57.63 -35.98 4.35
N LEU A 263 -57.74 -35.97 5.68
CA LEU A 263 -56.79 -35.30 6.57
C LEU A 263 -55.40 -35.96 6.53
N VAL A 264 -55.32 -37.28 6.42
CA VAL A 264 -54.05 -38.01 6.26
C VAL A 264 -53.38 -37.65 4.93
N VAL A 265 -54.15 -37.62 3.83
CA VAL A 265 -53.66 -37.18 2.52
C VAL A 265 -53.17 -35.73 2.58
N ALA A 266 -53.96 -34.82 3.14
CA ALA A 266 -53.57 -33.42 3.28
C ALA A 266 -52.30 -33.24 4.16
N ARG A 267 -52.13 -34.05 5.22
CA ARG A 267 -50.89 -34.04 6.04
C ARG A 267 -49.67 -34.52 5.25
N ARG A 268 -49.85 -35.51 4.37
CA ARG A 268 -48.78 -36.00 3.50
C ARG A 268 -48.38 -34.95 2.47
N GLU A 269 -49.36 -34.35 1.78
CA GLU A 269 -49.13 -33.24 0.84
C GLU A 269 -48.43 -32.06 1.53
N ARG A 270 -48.87 -31.69 2.74
CA ARG A 270 -48.18 -30.66 3.55
C ARG A 270 -46.71 -31.00 3.80
N MET A 271 -46.40 -32.26 4.11
CA MET A 271 -45.02 -32.70 4.34
C MET A 271 -44.18 -32.59 3.06
N GLU A 272 -44.73 -32.97 1.91
CA GLU A 272 -44.07 -32.85 0.60
C GLU A 272 -43.85 -31.37 0.21
N PHE A 273 -44.82 -30.50 0.48
CA PHE A 273 -44.69 -29.06 0.30
C PHE A 273 -43.68 -28.44 1.27
N GLU A 274 -43.59 -28.91 2.53
CA GLU A 274 -42.58 -28.45 3.48
C GLU A 274 -41.16 -28.80 3.02
N GLU A 275 -40.92 -29.98 2.46
CA GLU A 275 -39.61 -30.33 1.90
C GLU A 275 -39.26 -29.49 0.67
N THR A 276 -40.24 -29.24 -0.20
CA THR A 276 -40.05 -28.33 -1.35
C THR A 276 -39.75 -26.91 -0.89
N ARG A 277 -40.47 -26.43 0.13
CA ARG A 277 -40.24 -25.14 0.79
C ARG A 277 -38.84 -25.05 1.39
N LYS A 278 -38.37 -26.08 2.11
CA LYS A 278 -37.01 -26.13 2.66
C LYS A 278 -35.94 -26.05 1.56
N ARG A 279 -36.12 -26.76 0.44
CA ARG A 279 -35.20 -26.67 -0.71
C ARG A 279 -35.18 -25.27 -1.32
N ALA A 280 -36.35 -24.66 -1.51
CA ALA A 280 -36.47 -23.30 -2.02
C ALA A 280 -35.80 -22.28 -1.07
N ILE A 281 -36.04 -22.40 0.24
CA ILE A 281 -35.38 -21.57 1.27
C ILE A 281 -33.86 -21.77 1.24
N GLY A 282 -33.38 -23.00 1.15
CA GLY A 282 -31.95 -23.29 1.05
C GLY A 282 -31.30 -22.63 -0.18
N SER A 283 -32.00 -22.63 -1.31
CA SER A 283 -31.57 -21.93 -2.53
C SER A 283 -31.53 -20.41 -2.34
N LEU A 284 -32.58 -19.82 -1.75
CA LEU A 284 -32.64 -18.39 -1.44
C LEU A 284 -31.55 -17.96 -0.45
N GLN A 285 -31.27 -18.76 0.58
CA GLN A 285 -30.17 -18.52 1.51
C GLN A 285 -28.79 -18.63 0.83
N GLY A 286 -28.65 -19.49 -0.18
CA GLY A 286 -27.45 -19.55 -1.01
C GLY A 286 -27.25 -18.27 -1.83
N LEU A 287 -28.31 -17.75 -2.45
CA LEU A 287 -28.29 -16.48 -3.18
C LEU A 287 -28.02 -15.28 -2.26
N GLY A 288 -28.66 -15.22 -1.09
CA GLY A 288 -28.45 -14.17 -0.09
C GLY A 288 -27.03 -14.12 0.45
N ARG A 289 -26.40 -15.29 0.68
CA ARG A 289 -24.98 -15.37 1.04
C ARG A 289 -24.08 -14.78 -0.05
N ARG A 290 -24.29 -15.14 -1.32
CA ARG A 290 -23.53 -14.61 -2.45
C ARG A 290 -23.70 -13.11 -2.62
N LEU A 291 -24.93 -12.59 -2.42
CA LEU A 291 -25.18 -11.15 -2.43
C LEU A 291 -24.38 -10.45 -1.33
N THR A 292 -24.39 -11.00 -0.10
CA THR A 292 -23.60 -10.45 1.01
C THR A 292 -22.09 -10.47 0.70
N GLU A 293 -21.58 -11.54 0.11
CA GLU A 293 -20.17 -11.64 -0.28
C GLU A 293 -19.80 -10.62 -1.38
N LEU A 294 -20.70 -10.33 -2.32
CA LEU A 294 -20.52 -9.26 -3.31
C LEU A 294 -20.54 -7.88 -2.67
N GLU A 295 -21.46 -7.62 -1.75
CA GLU A 295 -21.53 -6.36 -1.01
C GLU A 295 -20.25 -6.13 -0.21
N ASP A 296 -19.76 -7.15 0.49
CA ASP A 296 -18.47 -7.10 1.19
C ASP A 296 -17.31 -6.82 0.22
N MET A 297 -17.32 -7.45 -0.96
CA MET A 297 -16.29 -7.24 -1.96
C MET A 297 -16.33 -5.82 -2.52
N ARG A 298 -17.52 -5.29 -2.81
CA ARG A 298 -17.74 -3.90 -3.20
C ARG A 298 -17.23 -2.94 -2.12
N ARG A 299 -17.56 -3.19 -0.85
CA ARG A 299 -17.05 -2.41 0.30
C ARG A 299 -15.54 -2.45 0.37
N ARG A 300 -14.94 -3.63 0.23
CA ARG A 300 -13.48 -3.80 0.24
C ARG A 300 -12.81 -3.11 -0.94
N PHE A 301 -13.44 -3.13 -2.12
CA PHE A 301 -12.97 -2.44 -3.31
C PHE A 301 -12.98 -0.92 -3.12
N LYS A 302 -14.08 -0.39 -2.56
CA LYS A 302 -14.21 1.03 -2.21
C LYS A 302 -13.24 1.45 -1.10
N SER A 303 -13.08 0.63 -0.05
CA SER A 303 -12.14 0.92 1.05
C SER A 303 -10.69 0.88 0.58
N ALA A 304 -10.36 0.02 -0.38
CA ALA A 304 -9.07 -0.01 -1.04
C ALA A 304 -8.88 1.14 -2.05
N ARG A 305 -9.90 2.00 -2.24
CA ARG A 305 -9.91 3.12 -3.21
C ARG A 305 -9.64 2.69 -4.65
N TYR A 306 -9.99 1.45 -4.98
CA TYR A 306 -9.84 0.91 -6.33
C TYR A 306 -10.83 1.51 -7.34
N ASP A 307 -11.84 2.21 -6.85
CA ASP A 307 -12.79 3.04 -7.60
C ASP A 307 -12.23 4.42 -7.96
N SER A 308 -11.04 4.77 -7.47
CA SER A 308 -10.43 6.06 -7.78
C SER A 308 -10.01 6.16 -9.26
N PRO A 309 -10.07 7.35 -9.88
CA PRO A 309 -9.61 7.60 -11.26
C PRO A 309 -8.14 7.25 -11.51
N TYR A 310 -7.37 7.08 -10.43
CA TYR A 310 -5.94 6.77 -10.45
C TYR A 310 -5.66 5.26 -10.29
N SER A 311 -6.70 4.45 -10.15
CA SER A 311 -6.66 3.01 -10.10
C SER A 311 -6.80 2.45 -11.52
N GLU A 312 -5.73 1.85 -12.03
CA GLU A 312 -5.72 1.18 -13.33
C GLU A 312 -5.75 -0.33 -13.15
N PHE A 313 -6.61 -1.01 -13.89
CA PHE A 313 -6.67 -2.46 -13.91
C PHE A 313 -6.25 -3.00 -15.27
N SER A 314 -5.23 -3.86 -15.26
CA SER A 314 -4.90 -4.64 -16.45
C SER A 314 -5.90 -5.78 -16.65
N GLY A 315 -6.50 -5.89 -17.83
CA GLY A 315 -7.37 -7.01 -18.19
C GLY A 315 -8.80 -6.90 -17.69
N LYS A 316 -9.50 -5.80 -18.00
CA LYS A 316 -10.92 -5.58 -17.64
C LYS A 316 -11.84 -6.75 -18.06
N ASP A 317 -11.59 -7.33 -19.23
CA ASP A 317 -12.38 -8.47 -19.75
C ASP A 317 -12.20 -9.74 -18.89
N ALA A 318 -11.01 -9.95 -18.32
CA ALA A 318 -10.74 -11.07 -17.44
C ALA A 318 -11.48 -10.93 -16.10
N LEU A 319 -11.69 -9.68 -15.64
CA LEU A 319 -12.39 -9.39 -14.39
C LEU A 319 -13.88 -9.77 -14.47
N ALA A 320 -14.53 -9.48 -15.61
CA ALA A 320 -15.92 -9.85 -15.85
C ALA A 320 -16.12 -11.37 -15.85
N ILE A 321 -15.20 -12.12 -16.47
CA ILE A 321 -15.24 -13.59 -16.48
C ILE A 321 -15.07 -14.13 -15.05
N MET A 322 -14.12 -13.60 -14.28
CA MET A 322 -13.90 -14.03 -12.90
C MET A 322 -15.10 -13.72 -11.99
N LEU A 323 -15.76 -12.58 -12.19
CA LEU A 323 -16.99 -12.24 -11.46
C LEU A 323 -18.14 -13.21 -11.81
N ALA A 324 -18.26 -13.62 -13.07
CA ALA A 324 -19.24 -14.61 -13.50
C ALA A 324 -18.96 -16.01 -12.90
N GLU A 325 -17.69 -16.41 -12.79
CA GLU A 325 -17.30 -17.67 -12.13
C GLU A 325 -17.55 -17.62 -10.60
N PHE A 326 -17.31 -16.47 -9.97
CA PHE A 326 -17.65 -16.23 -8.56
C PHE A 326 -19.16 -16.34 -8.32
N LEU A 327 -19.99 -15.69 -9.15
CA LEU A 327 -21.45 -15.78 -9.09
C LEU A 327 -21.97 -17.20 -9.26
N ARG A 328 -21.29 -18.02 -10.08
CA ARG A 328 -21.58 -19.45 -10.26
C ARG A 328 -21.06 -20.33 -9.12
N GLY A 329 -20.25 -19.79 -8.22
CA GLY A 329 -19.64 -20.50 -7.08
C GLY A 329 -18.40 -21.32 -7.43
N ALA A 330 -17.80 -21.09 -8.61
CA ALA A 330 -16.57 -21.75 -9.05
C ALA A 330 -15.29 -21.05 -8.54
N LEU A 331 -15.41 -19.83 -8.00
CA LEU A 331 -14.31 -19.04 -7.47
C LEU A 331 -14.66 -18.55 -6.07
N ASP A 332 -13.70 -18.63 -5.14
CA ASP A 332 -13.85 -18.10 -3.78
C ASP A 332 -13.65 -16.56 -3.73
N LYS A 333 -14.27 -15.92 -2.73
CA LYS A 333 -14.14 -14.48 -2.45
C LYS A 333 -12.67 -14.04 -2.33
N ASN A 334 -11.84 -14.84 -1.64
CA ASN A 334 -10.45 -14.48 -1.41
C ASN A 334 -9.59 -14.59 -2.68
N ASP A 335 -9.88 -15.58 -3.52
CA ASP A 335 -9.14 -15.78 -4.76
C ASP A 335 -9.48 -14.73 -5.80
N LEU A 336 -10.76 -14.33 -5.88
CA LEU A 336 -11.16 -13.18 -6.68
C LEU A 336 -10.43 -11.91 -6.20
N TRP A 337 -10.43 -11.64 -4.89
CA TRP A 337 -9.75 -10.48 -4.33
C TRP A 337 -8.25 -10.44 -4.67
N LYS A 338 -7.52 -11.53 -4.46
CA LYS A 338 -6.08 -11.63 -4.78
C LYS A 338 -5.79 -11.41 -6.27
N ARG A 339 -6.74 -11.71 -7.16
CA ARG A 339 -6.58 -11.47 -8.61
C ARG A 339 -6.82 -10.00 -8.96
N ILE A 340 -7.84 -9.38 -8.36
CA ILE A 340 -8.11 -7.95 -8.48
C ILE A 340 -6.88 -7.15 -8.02
N GLU A 341 -6.34 -7.48 -6.85
CA GLU A 341 -5.16 -6.83 -6.28
C GLU A 341 -3.91 -6.99 -7.16
N ARG A 342 -3.69 -8.17 -7.75
CA ARG A 342 -2.56 -8.38 -8.69
C ARG A 342 -2.72 -7.63 -10.01
N GLY A 343 -3.96 -7.40 -10.44
CA GLY A 343 -4.26 -6.66 -11.67
C GLY A 343 -4.25 -5.14 -11.50
N HIS A 344 -4.23 -4.66 -10.25
CA HIS A 344 -4.24 -3.25 -9.92
C HIS A 344 -2.87 -2.60 -10.11
N ARG A 345 -2.87 -1.40 -10.68
CA ARG A 345 -1.71 -0.51 -10.81
C ARG A 345 -2.17 0.90 -10.50
N THR A 346 -1.41 1.62 -9.69
CA THR A 346 -1.66 3.04 -9.46
C THR A 346 -1.01 3.86 -10.58
N ARG A 347 -1.76 4.75 -11.21
CA ARG A 347 -1.23 5.71 -12.18
C ARG A 347 -0.24 6.64 -11.47
N ARG A 348 1.04 6.61 -11.86
CA ARG A 348 2.05 7.54 -11.34
C ARG A 348 1.69 8.97 -11.77
N ARG A 349 1.68 9.90 -10.81
CA ARG A 349 1.46 11.34 -11.03
C ARG A 349 2.81 12.06 -11.19
N ASP A 350 2.80 13.20 -11.88
CA ASP A 350 4.01 14.03 -12.06
C ASP A 350 4.38 14.88 -10.83
N TRP A 351 3.49 15.02 -9.83
CA TRP A 351 3.80 15.62 -8.53
C TRP A 351 4.31 14.59 -7.50
N ASP A 352 4.32 13.31 -7.85
CA ASP A 352 4.97 12.22 -7.08
C ASP A 352 6.52 12.28 -7.22
N ASN A 353 7.03 13.44 -7.63
CA ASN A 353 8.42 13.77 -7.91
C ASN A 353 8.80 14.93 -6.99
N ASP A 354 9.61 14.69 -5.95
CA ASP A 354 10.51 15.55 -5.12
C ASP A 354 10.34 17.09 -5.03
N PHE A 355 9.30 17.71 -5.59
CA PHE A 355 9.15 19.14 -5.79
C PHE A 355 8.52 19.78 -4.55
N GLY A 356 9.27 20.65 -3.89
CA GLY A 356 8.96 21.18 -2.56
C GLY A 356 9.48 20.33 -1.41
N GLY A 357 10.20 19.24 -1.67
CA GLY A 357 10.79 18.35 -0.67
C GLY A 357 9.78 17.47 0.09
N ASP A 358 10.30 16.59 0.96
CA ASP A 358 9.51 15.62 1.73
C ASP A 358 8.48 16.30 2.65
N GLU A 359 8.82 17.44 3.25
CA GLU A 359 7.90 18.20 4.11
C GLU A 359 6.64 18.68 3.36
N TRP A 360 6.76 19.06 2.08
CA TRP A 360 5.61 19.47 1.26
C TRP A 360 4.71 18.28 0.93
N ARG A 361 5.31 17.10 0.74
CA ARG A 361 4.62 15.84 0.48
C ARG A 361 3.88 15.31 1.71
N ASP A 362 4.51 15.39 2.88
CA ASP A 362 3.92 14.90 4.14
C ASP A 362 2.74 15.78 4.62
N MET A 363 2.77 17.07 4.28
CA MET A 363 1.70 18.03 4.60
C MET A 363 0.40 17.80 3.82
N PHE A 364 0.41 16.90 2.83
CA PHE A 364 -0.80 16.45 2.13
C PHE A 364 -1.71 15.56 3.00
N GLY A 365 -1.23 15.11 4.17
CA GLY A 365 -2.01 14.25 5.09
C GLY A 365 -2.48 12.95 4.45
N LEU A 366 -1.78 12.50 3.40
CA LEU A 366 -2.09 11.29 2.67
C LEU A 366 -1.74 10.09 3.56
N PRO A 367 -2.63 9.08 3.70
CA PRO A 367 -2.21 7.79 4.22
C PRO A 367 -1.04 7.24 3.38
N ASP A 368 -0.04 6.65 4.03
CA ASP A 368 1.17 6.07 3.40
C ASP A 368 0.87 5.08 2.24
N ASN A 369 -0.37 4.59 2.12
CA ASN A 369 -0.77 3.69 1.05
C ASN A 369 -0.89 4.35 -0.34
N TRP A 370 -0.84 5.69 -0.44
CA TRP A 370 -0.91 6.42 -1.72
C TRP A 370 0.44 6.96 -2.21
N GLY A 371 1.49 6.92 -1.38
CA GLY A 371 2.81 7.44 -1.72
C GLY A 371 3.89 6.35 -1.66
N GLY A 372 4.18 5.71 -2.80
CA GLY A 372 5.49 5.08 -3.02
C GLY A 372 6.02 4.08 -1.98
N ARG A 373 5.17 3.30 -1.28
CA ARG A 373 5.60 2.10 -0.54
C ARG A 373 4.49 1.05 -0.45
N MET A 374 4.18 0.41 -1.58
CA MET A 374 3.60 -0.95 -1.56
C MET A 374 4.69 -1.92 -1.12
N GLY A 375 4.86 -2.06 0.19
CA GLY A 375 5.88 -2.89 0.81
C GLY A 375 5.69 -2.99 2.32
N GLY A 376 4.54 -3.54 2.73
CA GLY A 376 4.29 -4.02 4.10
C GLY A 376 3.78 -2.96 5.08
N SER A 377 2.46 -2.87 5.24
CA SER A 377 1.83 -2.43 6.51
C SER A 377 0.30 -2.59 6.43
N TRP A 378 -0.19 -3.79 6.10
CA TRP A 378 -1.59 -4.20 6.32
C TRP A 378 -1.56 -5.68 6.69
N GLY A 379 -1.12 -5.96 7.92
CA GLY A 379 -0.93 -7.33 8.40
C GLY A 379 -0.66 -7.47 9.89
N ASP A 380 -1.14 -6.54 10.73
CA ASP A 380 -0.89 -6.61 12.19
C ASP A 380 -2.16 -6.76 13.05
N GLU A 381 -3.34 -6.98 12.45
CA GLU A 381 -4.59 -7.16 13.20
C GLU A 381 -5.12 -8.61 13.26
N TRP A 382 -4.38 -9.58 12.71
CA TRP A 382 -4.72 -11.01 12.80
C TRP A 382 -3.50 -11.86 13.20
N SER A 383 -2.99 -11.70 14.43
CA SER A 383 -2.07 -12.69 15.02
C SER A 383 -2.10 -12.78 16.55
N GLU A 384 -3.27 -12.66 17.19
CA GLU A 384 -3.38 -12.88 18.64
C GLU A 384 -3.75 -14.31 19.07
N ARG A 385 -3.68 -15.29 18.16
CA ARG A 385 -4.06 -16.67 18.49
C ARG A 385 -3.17 -17.76 17.89
N ALA A 386 -1.85 -17.66 18.06
CA ALA A 386 -0.94 -18.80 17.86
C ALA A 386 0.39 -18.64 18.62
N ARG A 387 0.36 -18.63 19.96
CA ARG A 387 1.56 -18.86 20.78
C ARG A 387 1.54 -20.28 21.36
N ARG A 388 2.03 -21.27 20.60
CA ARG A 388 2.59 -22.53 21.14
C ARG A 388 3.61 -23.14 20.17
N GLY A 389 4.89 -23.09 20.58
CA GLY A 389 5.86 -24.20 20.47
C GLY A 389 6.59 -24.43 19.14
N GLY A 390 7.88 -24.08 19.07
CA GLY A 390 8.85 -24.62 18.11
C GLY A 390 10.02 -23.66 17.79
N PRO A 391 11.30 -24.11 17.80
CA PRO A 391 12.44 -23.21 18.00
C PRO A 391 12.89 -22.48 16.72
N VAL A 392 13.21 -21.19 16.88
CA VAL A 392 13.83 -20.34 15.85
C VAL A 392 15.35 -20.48 15.95
N ILE A 393 15.98 -20.92 14.86
CA ILE A 393 17.44 -20.94 14.69
C ILE A 393 17.91 -19.48 14.53
N PRO A 394 18.84 -18.96 15.35
CA PRO A 394 19.34 -17.60 15.19
C PRO A 394 20.27 -17.52 13.97
N ARG A 395 19.95 -16.61 13.03
CA ARG A 395 20.87 -16.20 11.97
C ARG A 395 21.93 -15.25 12.55
N THR A 396 23.17 -15.52 12.20
CA THR A 396 24.38 -14.76 12.52
C THR A 396 24.30 -13.27 12.09
N PRO A 397 24.73 -12.33 12.95
CA PRO A 397 24.79 -10.91 12.61
C PRO A 397 26.10 -10.58 11.89
N GLY A 398 26.03 -10.02 10.68
CA GLY A 398 27.25 -9.61 9.97
C GLY A 398 27.13 -9.32 8.48
N GLU A 399 26.02 -8.73 8.00
CA GLU A 399 26.00 -8.10 6.67
C GLU A 399 25.34 -6.72 6.79
N LEU A 400 26.17 -5.69 6.93
CA LEU A 400 25.77 -4.30 6.75
C LEU A 400 25.34 -4.12 5.29
N ARG A 401 24.03 -4.18 5.04
CA ARG A 401 23.44 -3.62 3.81
C ARG A 401 23.75 -2.13 3.80
N LEU A 402 24.66 -1.71 2.91
CA LEU A 402 24.83 -0.30 2.59
C LEU A 402 23.46 0.29 2.19
N PRO A 403 23.09 1.48 2.71
CA PRO A 403 21.90 2.16 2.23
C PRO A 403 22.03 2.41 0.72
N ARG A 404 20.96 2.16 -0.03
CA ARG A 404 20.91 2.56 -1.44
C ARG A 404 21.09 4.09 -1.50
N PRO A 405 21.90 4.64 -2.43
CA PRO A 405 21.96 6.07 -2.60
C PRO A 405 20.56 6.61 -2.96
N PRO A 406 20.14 7.74 -2.37
CA PRO A 406 18.92 8.42 -2.77
C PRO A 406 19.00 8.76 -4.26
N ARG A 407 17.88 8.60 -4.97
CA ARG A 407 17.82 8.98 -6.39
C ARG A 407 17.86 10.51 -6.46
N PRO A 408 18.65 11.10 -7.38
CA PRO A 408 18.59 12.55 -7.57
C PRO A 408 17.20 12.93 -8.11
N PRO A 409 16.66 14.10 -7.70
CA PRO A 409 15.42 14.64 -8.26
C PRO A 409 15.55 14.76 -9.77
N ARG A 410 14.44 14.60 -10.49
CA ARG A 410 14.41 14.78 -11.96
C ARG A 410 14.66 16.26 -12.29
N MET A 411 15.92 16.56 -12.58
CA MET A 411 16.38 17.88 -13.01
C MET A 411 15.70 18.30 -14.32
N PRO A 412 15.54 19.62 -14.55
CA PRO A 412 15.00 20.15 -15.80
C PRO A 412 15.84 19.67 -16.97
N ARG A 413 15.19 19.14 -18.02
CA ARG A 413 15.89 18.84 -19.27
C ARG A 413 16.24 20.16 -19.95
N LEU A 414 17.49 20.60 -19.81
CA LEU A 414 18.01 21.73 -20.58
C LEU A 414 17.81 21.49 -22.08
N PRO A 415 17.37 22.49 -22.86
CA PRO A 415 17.33 22.39 -24.31
C PRO A 415 18.76 22.21 -24.83
N SER A 416 19.03 21.06 -25.44
CA SER A 416 20.29 20.74 -26.13
C SER A 416 20.48 21.66 -27.34
N GLY A 417 21.07 22.83 -27.13
CA GLY A 417 21.55 23.73 -28.17
C GLY A 417 23.08 23.77 -28.19
N GLY A 418 23.70 23.22 -29.25
CA GLY A 418 25.13 23.39 -29.46
C GLY A 418 25.77 22.35 -30.38
N GLY A 419 25.65 22.55 -31.70
CA GLY A 419 26.31 21.73 -32.69
C GLY A 419 27.84 21.86 -32.68
N ARG A 420 28.52 20.75 -32.98
CA ARG A 420 29.90 20.77 -33.48
C ARG A 420 29.94 20.16 -34.88
N ARG A 421 30.37 20.99 -35.82
CA ARG A 421 30.81 20.63 -37.17
C ARG A 421 32.01 19.67 -37.11
N GLY A 422 31.96 18.64 -37.93
CA GLY A 422 33.10 17.88 -38.47
C GLY A 422 32.56 17.15 -39.69
N GLY A 423 32.86 17.57 -40.92
CA GLY A 423 34.20 17.44 -41.52
C GLY A 423 34.20 16.10 -42.26
N GLY A 424 33.84 16.12 -43.54
CA GLY A 424 33.46 14.91 -44.28
C GLY A 424 34.62 14.03 -44.73
N PHE A 425 34.25 12.85 -45.22
CA PHE A 425 34.98 12.12 -46.27
C PHE A 425 33.95 11.33 -47.10
N ARG A 426 33.94 11.60 -48.42
CA ARG A 426 33.34 10.76 -49.45
C ARG A 426 34.45 9.90 -50.04
N THR A 427 34.24 8.58 -50.05
CA THR A 427 34.82 7.62 -51.00
C THR A 427 33.68 6.63 -51.27
N GLY A 428 33.18 6.38 -52.48
CA GLY A 428 33.83 6.41 -53.77
C GLY A 428 34.18 4.99 -54.20
N GLY A 429 33.19 4.27 -54.75
CA GLY A 429 33.36 3.23 -55.78
C GLY A 429 33.77 1.81 -55.36
N GLY A 430 33.10 0.82 -55.94
CA GLY A 430 33.62 -0.55 -56.01
C GLY A 430 32.60 -1.65 -56.31
N PHE A 431 32.10 -1.67 -57.56
CA PHE A 431 31.47 -2.76 -58.33
C PHE A 431 30.17 -3.42 -57.84
#